data_AF-A0A523ZAD7-F1
#
_entry.id   AF-A0A523ZAD7-F1
#
_cell.length_a   1.000
_cell.length_b   1.000
_cell.length_c   1.000
_cell.angle_alpha   90.00
_cell.angle_beta   90.00
_cell.angle_gamma   90.00
#
_symmetry.space_group_name_H-M   'P 1'
#
loop_
_entity.id
_entity.type
_entity.pdbx_description
1 polymer ?
#
loop_
_entity_poly.entity_id
_entity_poly.type
_entity_poly.pdbx_seq_one_letter_code
_entity_poly.pdbx_strand_id
1 'polypeptide(L)'
;MGNDLFTERLRRFKQNERPEAVLVVADDPECTKIVVAWTSLDVRPVDKQKRPPGESEREIWDWLWANARYSLEDLAERSDLTARLVERKLKSLIGNRVLYPDGTVNSFVQRYLRERVLRLFDAKPRKPAKGT
;
A
#
# COMPACT_ATOMS: atom_id res chain seq x y z
N MET A 1 23.25 2.76 -10.12
CA MET A 1 23.34 4.14 -9.61
C MET A 1 21.98 4.81 -9.43
N GLY A 2 21.02 4.76 -10.38
CA GLY A 2 19.67 5.32 -10.15
C GLY A 2 18.86 4.60 -9.06
N ASN A 3 18.82 3.26 -9.09
CA ASN A 3 18.08 2.47 -8.09
C ASN A 3 18.55 2.70 -6.64
N ASP A 4 19.84 2.98 -6.41
CA ASP A 4 20.37 3.19 -5.06
C ASP A 4 19.76 4.43 -4.40
N LEU A 5 19.62 5.54 -5.15
CA LEU A 5 19.02 6.77 -4.65
C LEU A 5 17.53 6.60 -4.35
N PHE A 6 16.78 5.94 -5.24
CA PHE A 6 15.36 5.65 -5.02
C PHE A 6 15.14 4.86 -3.74
N THR A 7 15.88 3.76 -3.58
CA THR A 7 15.77 2.90 -2.38
C THR A 7 16.20 3.64 -1.12
N GLU A 8 17.27 4.44 -1.17
CA GLU A 8 17.72 5.22 -0.02
C GLU A 8 16.66 6.24 0.41
N ARG A 9 16.10 7.01 -0.53
CA ARG A 9 15.09 8.02 -0.24
C ARG A 9 13.80 7.39 0.27
N LEU A 10 13.33 6.32 -0.37
CA LEU A 10 12.14 5.59 0.07
C LEU A 10 12.29 5.02 1.49
N ARG A 11 13.48 4.52 1.85
CA ARG A 11 13.77 4.01 3.19
C ARG A 11 13.49 5.04 4.28
N ARG A 12 13.78 6.33 4.04
CA ARG A 12 13.51 7.41 5.00
C ARG A 12 12.01 7.56 5.29
N PHE A 13 11.14 7.38 4.29
CA PHE A 13 9.68 7.40 4.51
C PHE A 13 9.20 6.19 5.29
N LYS A 14 9.75 5.00 5.03
CA LYS A 14 9.41 3.76 5.74
C LYS A 14 9.86 3.79 7.20
N GLN A 15 10.97 4.46 7.51
CA GLN A 15 11.45 4.63 8.89
C GLN A 15 10.59 5.59 9.71
N ASN A 16 9.80 6.45 9.06
CA ASN A 16 8.94 7.45 9.69
C ASN A 16 7.45 7.12 9.48
N GLU A 17 7.12 5.84 9.42
CA GLU A 17 5.74 5.37 9.38
C GLU A 17 4.97 5.74 10.64
N ARG A 18 3.68 6.05 10.45
CA ARG A 18 2.77 6.43 11.51
C ARG A 18 1.64 5.41 11.63
N PRO A 19 1.30 4.94 12.83
CA PRO A 19 0.23 3.94 13.02
C PRO A 19 -1.15 4.45 12.57
N GLU A 20 -1.38 5.77 12.60
CA GLU A 20 -2.63 6.40 12.19
C GLU A 20 -2.98 6.15 10.71
N ALA A 21 -2.01 5.77 9.87
CA ALA A 21 -2.26 5.36 8.49
C ALA A 21 -3.26 4.18 8.39
N VAL A 22 -3.36 3.37 9.45
CA VAL A 22 -4.35 2.28 9.56
C VAL A 22 -5.78 2.81 9.46
N LEU A 23 -6.06 4.01 9.99
CA LEU A 23 -7.42 4.58 10.00
C LEU A 23 -7.95 4.89 8.59
N VAL A 24 -7.07 5.02 7.60
CA VAL A 24 -7.46 5.21 6.18
C VAL A 24 -8.03 3.92 5.56
N VAL A 25 -7.66 2.77 6.11
CA VAL A 25 -7.99 1.44 5.56
C VAL A 25 -9.02 0.72 6.43
N ALA A 26 -9.02 0.95 7.75
CA ALA A 26 -9.70 0.10 8.72
C ALA A 26 -11.19 -0.10 8.43
N ASP A 27 -11.88 0.98 8.09
CA ASP A 27 -13.33 1.01 7.90
C ASP A 27 -13.74 1.23 6.43
N ASP A 28 -12.80 1.07 5.49
CA ASP A 28 -13.03 1.28 4.07
C ASP A 28 -12.70 -0.01 3.27
N PRO A 29 -13.74 -0.80 2.89
CA PRO A 29 -13.55 -2.01 2.11
C PRO A 29 -12.90 -1.77 0.74
N GLU A 30 -13.15 -0.62 0.12
CA GLU A 30 -12.57 -0.27 -1.19
C GLU A 30 -11.07 -0.02 -1.02
N CYS A 31 -10.67 0.74 0.00
CA CYS A 31 -9.25 0.92 0.35
C CYS A 31 -8.59 -0.43 0.67
N THR A 32 -9.24 -1.29 1.44
CA THR A 32 -8.72 -2.62 1.79
C THR A 32 -8.46 -3.45 0.52
N LYS A 33 -9.41 -3.50 -0.42
CA LYS A 33 -9.26 -4.20 -1.70
C LYS A 33 -8.07 -3.66 -2.51
N ILE A 34 -7.92 -2.33 -2.59
CA ILE A 34 -6.79 -1.70 -3.31
C ILE A 34 -5.46 -2.06 -2.66
N VAL A 35 -5.36 -1.99 -1.32
CA VAL A 35 -4.12 -2.31 -0.60
C VAL A 35 -3.72 -3.78 -0.81
N VAL A 36 -4.68 -4.70 -0.75
CA VAL A 36 -4.43 -6.12 -1.03
C VAL A 36 -3.95 -6.31 -2.48
N ALA A 37 -4.66 -5.73 -3.45
CA ALA A 37 -4.29 -5.81 -4.86
C ALA A 37 -2.88 -5.24 -5.13
N TRP A 38 -2.54 -4.12 -4.50
CA TRP A 38 -1.22 -3.47 -4.60
C TRP A 38 -0.07 -4.41 -4.27
N THR A 39 -0.20 -5.21 -3.21
CA THR A 39 0.87 -6.15 -2.78
C THR A 39 1.14 -7.29 -3.76
N SER A 40 0.24 -7.51 -4.72
CA SER A 40 0.41 -8.50 -5.79
C SER A 40 0.82 -7.89 -7.12
N LEU A 41 0.71 -6.56 -7.25
CA LEU A 41 0.92 -5.82 -8.49
C LEU A 41 2.41 -5.74 -8.82
N ASP A 42 2.74 -5.75 -10.11
CA ASP A 42 4.12 -5.48 -10.55
C ASP A 42 4.42 -3.98 -10.46
N VAL A 43 4.91 -3.55 -9.32
CA VAL A 43 5.31 -2.16 -9.07
C VAL A 43 6.82 -2.08 -8.99
N ARG A 44 7.44 -1.31 -9.90
CA ARG A 44 8.89 -1.19 -9.97
C ARG A 44 9.33 0.25 -10.21
N PRO A 45 10.49 0.67 -9.70
CA PRO A 45 11.11 1.93 -10.14
C PRO A 45 11.38 1.91 -11.64
N VAL A 46 11.30 3.06 -12.30
CA VAL A 46 11.69 3.18 -13.71
C VAL A 46 13.22 3.07 -13.88
N ASP A 47 13.67 2.46 -14.98
CA ASP A 47 15.11 2.23 -15.23
C ASP A 47 15.93 3.53 -15.30
N LYS A 48 15.35 4.57 -15.89
CA LYS A 48 15.97 5.88 -16.07
C LYS A 48 15.26 6.91 -15.21
N GLN A 49 15.71 6.99 -13.96
CA GLN A 49 15.16 7.94 -13.00
C GLN A 49 15.59 9.36 -13.34
N LYS A 50 14.66 10.31 -13.27
CA LYS A 50 15.00 11.73 -13.29
C LYS A 50 15.65 12.11 -11.96
N ARG A 51 16.42 13.21 -11.91
CA ARG A 51 16.88 13.73 -10.60
C ARG A 51 15.69 14.32 -9.84
N PRO A 52 15.67 14.23 -8.50
CA PRO A 52 14.67 14.92 -7.69
C PRO A 52 14.78 16.43 -7.92
N PRO A 53 13.63 17.15 -7.97
CA PRO A 53 13.61 18.59 -8.23
C PRO A 53 14.11 19.41 -7.04
N GLY A 54 14.16 18.82 -5.85
CA GLY A 54 14.61 19.45 -4.60
C GLY A 54 14.83 18.42 -3.49
N GLU A 55 15.05 18.91 -2.27
CA GLU A 55 15.38 18.10 -1.09
C GLU A 55 14.26 18.09 -0.03
N SER A 56 13.14 18.79 -0.27
CA SER A 56 12.02 18.76 0.68
C SER A 56 11.34 17.38 0.68
N GLU A 57 10.76 17.01 1.82
CA GLU A 57 10.07 15.72 1.97
C GLU A 57 8.95 15.54 0.93
N ARG A 58 8.20 16.60 0.63
CA ARG A 58 7.14 16.57 -0.39
C ARG A 58 7.70 16.34 -1.79
N GLU A 59 8.74 17.07 -2.18
CA GLU A 59 9.34 16.94 -3.52
C GLU A 59 9.94 15.55 -3.72
N ILE A 60 10.58 15.00 -2.68
CA ILE A 60 11.13 13.64 -2.75
C ILE A 60 9.99 12.62 -2.85
N TRP A 61 8.89 12.79 -2.13
CA TRP A 61 7.73 11.89 -2.20
C TRP A 61 7.10 11.90 -3.58
N ASP A 62 6.83 13.09 -4.13
CA ASP A 62 6.27 13.25 -5.47
C ASP A 62 7.23 12.69 -6.53
N TRP A 63 8.54 12.88 -6.34
CA TRP A 63 9.58 12.29 -7.19
C TRP A 63 9.58 10.76 -7.16
N LEU A 64 9.46 10.13 -5.99
CA LEU A 64 9.41 8.67 -5.88
C LEU A 64 8.24 8.09 -6.69
N TRP A 65 7.05 8.70 -6.58
CA TRP A 65 5.87 8.26 -7.34
C TRP A 65 5.94 8.55 -8.83
N ALA A 66 6.56 9.67 -9.24
CA ALA A 66 6.82 9.97 -10.64
C ALA A 66 7.82 9.00 -11.29
N ASN A 67 8.62 8.30 -10.48
CA ASN A 67 9.58 7.29 -10.93
C ASN A 67 9.13 5.86 -10.63
N ALA A 68 7.85 5.64 -10.33
CA ALA A 68 7.25 4.33 -10.15
C ALA A 68 6.45 3.92 -11.39
N ARG A 69 6.59 2.66 -11.81
CA ARG A 69 5.80 2.06 -12.87
C ARG A 69 4.84 1.04 -12.28
N TYR A 70 3.56 1.20 -12.59
CA TYR A 70 2.48 0.28 -12.25
C TYR A 70 1.31 0.47 -13.24
N SER A 71 0.43 -0.52 -13.36
CA SER A 71 -0.76 -0.43 -14.21
C SER A 71 -1.99 -0.12 -13.36
N LEU A 72 -2.65 1.02 -13.64
CA LEU A 72 -3.91 1.37 -12.98
C LEU A 72 -5.06 0.43 -13.40
N GLU A 73 -5.03 -0.06 -14.64
CA GLU A 73 -5.99 -1.03 -15.16
C GLU A 73 -5.86 -2.38 -14.45
N ASP A 74 -4.63 -2.92 -14.33
CA ASP A 74 -4.38 -4.18 -13.60
C ASP A 74 -4.73 -4.02 -12.10
N LEU A 75 -4.44 -2.86 -11.52
CA LEU A 75 -4.87 -2.57 -10.14
C LEU A 75 -6.40 -2.55 -10.00
N ALA A 76 -7.11 -2.00 -10.97
CA ALA A 76 -8.58 -1.97 -10.99
C ALA A 76 -9.17 -3.38 -11.14
N GLU A 77 -8.63 -4.17 -12.06
CA GLU A 77 -9.02 -5.57 -12.27
C GLU A 77 -8.82 -6.40 -10.99
N ARG A 78 -7.62 -6.35 -10.39
CA ARG A 78 -7.30 -7.13 -9.18
C ARG A 78 -8.04 -6.69 -7.93
N SER A 79 -8.38 -5.41 -7.83
CA SER A 79 -9.17 -4.89 -6.71
C SER A 79 -10.67 -5.10 -6.92
N ASP A 80 -11.13 -5.52 -8.10
CA ASP A 80 -12.54 -5.63 -8.45
C ASP A 80 -13.27 -4.29 -8.21
N LEU A 81 -12.67 -3.20 -8.72
CA LEU A 81 -13.17 -1.84 -8.64
C LEU A 81 -13.04 -1.13 -9.99
N THR A 82 -13.85 -0.10 -10.20
CA THR A 82 -13.69 0.73 -11.42
C THR A 82 -12.39 1.53 -11.37
N ALA A 83 -11.73 1.71 -12.52
CA ALA A 83 -10.50 2.50 -12.62
C ALA A 83 -10.65 3.92 -12.03
N ARG A 84 -11.81 4.56 -12.23
CA ARG A 84 -12.13 5.88 -11.65
C ARG A 84 -12.15 5.86 -10.11
N LEU A 85 -12.72 4.81 -9.52
CA LEU A 85 -12.76 4.65 -8.07
C LEU A 85 -11.37 4.40 -7.51
N VAL A 86 -10.61 3.51 -8.16
CA VAL A 86 -9.21 3.25 -7.80
C VAL A 86 -8.39 4.52 -7.85
N GLU A 87 -8.42 5.27 -8.95
CA GLU A 87 -7.65 6.51 -9.10
C GLU A 87 -7.96 7.52 -7.97
N ARG A 88 -9.24 7.68 -7.62
CA ARG A 88 -9.67 8.56 -6.54
C ARG A 88 -9.11 8.14 -5.18
N LYS A 89 -9.22 6.85 -4.84
CA LYS A 89 -8.76 6.32 -3.55
C LYS A 89 -7.23 6.24 -3.47
N LEU A 90 -6.58 5.94 -4.59
CA LEU A 90 -5.14 5.81 -4.69
C LEU A 90 -4.42 7.08 -4.26
N LYS A 91 -4.93 8.27 -4.63
CA LYS A 91 -4.38 9.55 -4.16
C LYS A 91 -4.37 9.67 -2.62
N SER A 92 -5.44 9.22 -1.96
CA SER A 92 -5.53 9.22 -0.50
C SER A 92 -4.56 8.21 0.13
N LEU A 93 -4.49 7.00 -0.42
CA LEU A 93 -3.60 5.95 0.06
C LEU A 93 -2.12 6.34 -0.09
N ILE A 94 -1.76 7.00 -1.18
CA ILE A 94 -0.44 7.56 -1.43
C ILE A 94 -0.14 8.70 -0.45
N GLY A 95 -1.03 9.68 -0.34
CA GLY A 95 -0.83 10.85 0.52
C GLY A 95 -0.66 10.49 2.00
N ASN A 96 -1.36 9.45 2.46
CA ASN A 96 -1.27 8.94 3.83
C ASN A 96 -0.18 7.88 4.03
N ARG A 97 0.69 7.65 3.03
CA ARG A 97 1.79 6.67 3.09
C ARG A 97 1.33 5.26 3.46
N VAL A 98 0.16 4.87 2.95
CA VAL A 98 -0.37 3.51 3.07
C VAL A 98 0.32 2.60 2.04
N LEU A 99 0.51 3.11 0.82
CA LEU A 99 1.19 2.42 -0.26
C LEU A 99 2.57 3.04 -0.50
N TYR A 100 3.49 2.23 -1.00
CA TYR A 100 4.81 2.68 -1.43
C TYR A 100 5.06 2.39 -2.91
N PRO A 101 5.87 3.23 -3.58
CA PRO A 101 6.17 3.14 -5.01
C PRO A 101 7.11 1.98 -5.39
N ASP A 102 7.36 1.05 -4.48
CA ASP A 102 8.09 -0.22 -4.69
C ASP A 102 7.19 -1.45 -4.50
N GLY A 103 5.86 -1.27 -4.49
CA GLY A 103 4.88 -2.35 -4.34
C GLY A 103 4.65 -2.78 -2.89
N THR A 104 5.40 -2.22 -1.95
CA THR A 104 5.16 -2.48 -0.53
C THR A 104 4.07 -1.58 0.05
N VAL A 105 3.66 -1.89 1.27
CA VAL A 105 2.67 -1.15 2.04
C VAL A 105 3.24 -0.81 3.41
N ASN A 106 2.63 0.18 4.05
CA ASN A 106 2.93 0.57 5.43
C ASN A 106 2.93 -0.63 6.39
N SER A 107 3.94 -0.74 7.25
CA SER A 107 4.09 -1.89 8.14
C SER A 107 2.96 -2.01 9.16
N PHE A 108 2.39 -0.89 9.64
CA PHE A 108 1.23 -0.90 10.53
C PHE A 108 -0.02 -1.37 9.80
N VAL A 109 -0.23 -0.95 8.54
CA VAL A 109 -1.33 -1.43 7.69
C VAL A 109 -1.16 -2.92 7.39
N GLN A 110 0.05 -3.37 7.07
CA GLN A 110 0.35 -4.79 6.87
C GLN A 110 0.02 -5.63 8.12
N ARG A 111 0.42 -5.15 9.30
CA ARG A 111 0.12 -5.78 10.58
C ARG A 111 -1.39 -5.84 10.84
N TYR A 112 -2.09 -4.72 10.63
CA TYR A 112 -3.54 -4.63 10.78
C TYR A 112 -4.27 -5.65 9.90
N LEU A 113 -3.91 -5.75 8.61
CA LEU A 113 -4.52 -6.72 7.68
C LEU A 113 -4.25 -8.16 8.11
N ARG A 114 -3.02 -8.46 8.58
CA ARG A 114 -2.68 -9.79 9.11
C ARG A 114 -3.54 -10.14 10.33
N GLU A 115 -3.71 -9.22 11.27
CA GLU A 115 -4.56 -9.42 12.45
C GLU A 115 -6.04 -9.65 12.06
N ARG A 116 -6.57 -8.93 11.06
CA ARG A 116 -7.91 -9.18 10.53
C ARG A 116 -8.07 -10.60 9.99
N VAL A 117 -7.10 -11.06 9.21
CA VAL A 117 -7.11 -12.42 8.63
C VAL A 117 -7.11 -13.48 9.74
N LEU A 118 -6.28 -13.32 10.77
CA LEU A 118 -6.24 -14.25 11.91
C LEU A 118 -7.58 -14.35 12.64
N ARG A 119 -8.24 -13.21 12.87
CA ARG A 119 -9.57 -13.18 13.52
C ARG A 119 -10.66 -13.93 12.74
N LEU A 120 -10.54 -14.05 11.41
CA LEU A 120 -11.48 -14.86 10.61
C LEU A 120 -11.37 -16.35 10.94
N PHE A 121 -10.18 -16.83 11.34
CA PHE A 121 -9.98 -18.22 11.74
C PHE A 121 -10.41 -18.48 13.18
N ASP A 122 -10.23 -17.51 14.09
CA ASP A 122 -10.67 -17.61 15.49
C ASP A 122 -12.19 -17.61 15.63
N ALA A 123 -12.91 -16.97 14.70
CA ALA A 123 -14.37 -16.88 14.72
C ALA A 123 -15.10 -18.18 14.32
N LYS A 124 -14.39 -19.27 13.99
CA LYS A 124 -15.05 -20.57 13.72
C LYS A 124 -15.65 -21.13 15.03
N PRO A 125 -16.91 -21.59 15.02
CA PRO A 125 -17.55 -22.11 16.22
C PRO A 125 -16.81 -23.35 16.73
N ARG A 126 -16.46 -23.35 18.02
CA ARG A 126 -16.11 -24.57 18.75
C ARG A 126 -17.28 -25.54 18.58
N LYS A 127 -17.04 -26.72 17.99
CA LYS A 127 -18.05 -27.78 17.88
C LYS A 127 -18.72 -27.97 19.25
N PRO A 128 -20.06 -28.06 19.34
CA PRO A 128 -20.68 -28.41 20.61
C PRO A 128 -20.10 -29.75 21.06
N ALA A 129 -19.60 -29.79 22.29
CA ALA A 129 -19.21 -31.04 22.92
C ALA A 129 -20.41 -31.98 22.85
N LYS A 130 -20.23 -33.15 22.22
CA LYS A 130 -21.25 -34.20 22.27
C LYS A 130 -21.51 -34.49 23.73
N GLY A 131 -22.71 -34.16 24.21
CA GLY A 131 -23.19 -34.60 25.50
C GLY A 131 -23.20 -36.12 25.53
N THR A 132 -22.55 -36.67 26.54
CA THR A 132 -22.72 -38.04 27.05
C THR A 132 -23.04 -37.92 28.52
#